data_AF-A0A8T5GX21-F1
#
_entry.id   AF-A0A8T5GX21-F1
#
_cell.length_a   1.000
_cell.length_b   1.000
_cell.length_c   1.000
_cell.angle_alpha   90.00
_cell.angle_beta   90.00
_cell.angle_gamma   90.00
#
_symmetry.space_group_name_H-M   'P 1'
#
loop_
_entity.id
_entity.type
_entity.pdbx_description
1 polymer ?
#
loop_
_entity_poly.entity_id
_entity_poly.type
_entity_poly.pdbx_seq_one_letter_code
_entity_poly.pdbx_strand_id
1 'polypeptide(L)'
;MMSYLALVSCCVIFIILTERYRNISLYFTIIIALVFPFIADTSTWDWFYFVKTYSVIIPVIVFSLAQSEYYYEWIWLERFHPYIPTATRLILALNIAEGGVLLFTLGQYSTALLCLILIFTIPKFIFTEKQNLGFENIIWIIGYSYCFILGFMFYPEDTNFFFPGLMAIFVPIIFCLIMRDWNVWLTFRVYSIYFILILDVIFSQGDFLIFELVNNSNFAPENRINTTVESGFKIVSSLLVVVIIWKYITTIWHTKNQSSVAYNGG
;
A
#
# COMPACT_ATOMS: atom_id res chain seq x y z
N MET A 1 11.50 -8.61 -20.31
CA MET A 1 11.84 -7.17 -20.17
C MET A 1 10.77 -6.24 -20.77
N MET A 2 10.31 -6.45 -22.01
CA MET A 2 9.24 -5.63 -22.62
C MET A 2 7.90 -5.69 -21.86
N SER A 3 7.50 -6.87 -21.38
CA SER A 3 6.26 -7.05 -20.61
C SER A 3 6.27 -6.31 -19.26
N TYR A 4 7.44 -6.28 -18.60
CA TYR A 4 7.67 -5.54 -17.35
C TYR A 4 7.52 -4.04 -17.58
N LEU A 5 8.18 -3.51 -18.63
CA LEU A 5 8.10 -2.10 -18.99
C LEU A 5 6.67 -1.71 -19.37
N ALA A 6 5.95 -2.56 -20.10
CA ALA A 6 4.54 -2.32 -20.43
C ALA A 6 3.67 -2.21 -19.17
N LEU A 7 3.80 -3.13 -18.21
CA LEU A 7 3.04 -3.09 -16.95
C LEU A 7 3.36 -1.82 -16.14
N VAL A 8 4.65 -1.45 -16.06
CA VAL A 8 5.10 -0.21 -15.42
C VAL A 8 4.48 1.00 -16.11
N SER A 9 4.58 1.09 -17.43
CA SER A 9 4.02 2.19 -18.21
C SER A 9 2.51 2.29 -18.05
N CYS A 10 1.79 1.17 -18.04
CA CYS A 10 0.34 1.15 -17.81
C CYS A 10 -0.02 1.66 -16.41
N CYS A 11 0.67 1.22 -15.36
CA CYS A 11 0.45 1.72 -14.00
C CYS A 11 0.73 3.24 -13.91
N VAL A 12 1.82 3.69 -14.53
CA VAL A 12 2.21 5.11 -14.57
C VAL A 12 1.15 5.94 -15.29
N ILE A 13 0.70 5.51 -16.47
CA ILE A 13 -0.35 6.18 -17.24
C ILE A 13 -1.64 6.22 -16.42
N PHE A 14 -2.02 5.12 -15.79
CA PHE A 14 -3.22 5.05 -14.96
C PHE A 14 -3.18 6.05 -13.80
N ILE A 15 -2.06 6.12 -13.08
CA ILE A 15 -1.90 7.09 -11.97
C ILE A 15 -1.99 8.54 -12.47
N ILE A 16 -1.35 8.87 -13.60
CA ILE A 16 -1.44 10.21 -14.20
C ILE A 16 -2.89 10.54 -14.56
N LEU A 17 -3.61 9.60 -15.17
CA LEU A 17 -5.00 9.81 -15.56
C LEU A 17 -5.91 9.95 -14.33
N THR A 18 -5.73 9.11 -13.32
CA THR A 18 -6.55 9.16 -12.10
C THR A 18 -6.32 10.43 -11.29
N GLU A 19 -5.08 10.92 -11.19
CA GLU A 19 -4.79 12.18 -10.50
C GLU A 19 -5.30 13.40 -11.29
N ARG A 20 -5.20 13.39 -12.62
CA ARG A 20 -5.67 14.48 -13.47
C ARG A 20 -7.19 14.51 -13.62
N TYR A 21 -7.84 13.34 -13.62
CA TYR A 21 -9.26 13.19 -13.88
C TYR A 21 -9.95 12.42 -12.76
N ARG A 22 -9.91 12.94 -11.54
CA ARG A 22 -10.42 12.26 -10.34
C ARG A 22 -11.88 11.84 -10.40
N ASN A 23 -12.74 12.70 -10.94
CA ASN A 23 -14.16 12.35 -11.08
C ASN A 23 -14.35 11.21 -12.09
N ILE A 24 -13.57 11.19 -13.18
CA ILE A 24 -13.59 10.09 -14.15
C ILE A 24 -13.00 8.81 -13.51
N SER A 25 -11.94 8.93 -12.70
CA SER A 25 -11.37 7.83 -11.92
C SER A 25 -12.37 7.23 -10.95
N LEU A 26 -13.17 8.06 -10.29
CA LEU A 26 -14.25 7.63 -9.41
C LEU A 26 -15.27 6.78 -10.19
N TYR A 27 -15.80 7.30 -11.29
CA TYR A 27 -16.77 6.57 -12.12
C TYR A 27 -16.17 5.26 -12.64
N PHE A 28 -14.93 5.30 -13.11
CA PHE A 28 -14.20 4.11 -13.54
C PHE A 28 -14.05 3.07 -12.42
N THR A 29 -13.70 3.53 -11.21
CA THR A 29 -13.59 2.66 -10.02
C THR A 29 -14.92 2.01 -9.68
N ILE A 30 -16.00 2.77 -9.64
CA ILE A 30 -17.34 2.26 -9.32
C ILE A 30 -17.82 1.27 -10.40
N ILE A 31 -17.69 1.64 -11.67
CA ILE A 31 -18.10 0.79 -12.80
C ILE A 31 -17.34 -0.53 -12.75
N ILE A 32 -16.02 -0.49 -12.61
CA ILE A 32 -15.23 -1.72 -12.57
C ILE A 32 -15.56 -2.54 -11.33
N ALA A 33 -15.73 -1.93 -10.16
CA ALA A 33 -16.12 -2.68 -8.96
C ALA A 33 -17.47 -3.39 -9.12
N LEU A 34 -18.44 -2.79 -9.83
CA LEU A 34 -19.73 -3.41 -10.12
C LEU A 34 -19.62 -4.52 -11.18
N VAL A 35 -18.74 -4.35 -12.16
CA VAL A 35 -18.53 -5.31 -13.24
C VAL A 35 -17.60 -6.46 -12.82
N PHE A 36 -16.75 -6.22 -11.83
CA PHE A 36 -15.75 -7.16 -11.31
C PHE A 36 -16.31 -8.56 -10.96
N PRO A 37 -17.45 -8.72 -10.27
CA PRO A 37 -18.00 -10.04 -9.96
C PRO A 37 -18.43 -10.82 -11.21
N PHE A 38 -18.70 -10.12 -12.31
CA PHE A 38 -19.14 -10.71 -13.58
C PHE A 38 -17.97 -11.07 -14.51
N ILE A 39 -16.82 -10.39 -14.35
CA ILE A 39 -15.58 -10.67 -15.09
C ILE A 39 -14.67 -11.62 -14.32
N ALA A 40 -14.73 -11.66 -12.98
CA ALA A 40 -13.91 -12.61 -12.23
C ALA A 40 -14.47 -14.03 -12.41
N ASP A 41 -13.60 -14.98 -12.81
CA ASP A 41 -13.94 -16.40 -12.69
C ASP A 41 -13.94 -16.79 -11.21
N THR A 42 -15.09 -16.62 -10.58
CA THR A 42 -15.32 -16.91 -9.16
C THR A 42 -15.61 -18.38 -8.90
N SER A 43 -15.68 -19.22 -9.94
CA SER A 43 -16.04 -20.65 -9.81
C SER A 43 -15.04 -21.45 -8.97
N THR A 44 -13.80 -20.96 -8.87
CA THR A 44 -12.70 -21.59 -8.12
C THR A 44 -12.41 -20.89 -6.79
N TRP A 45 -13.13 -19.82 -6.44
CA TRP A 45 -12.82 -19.03 -5.26
C TRP A 45 -13.39 -19.68 -4.01
N ASP A 46 -12.53 -19.90 -3.02
CA ASP A 46 -12.98 -20.16 -1.67
C ASP A 46 -13.42 -18.86 -0.96
N TRP A 47 -14.04 -19.01 0.21
CA TRP A 47 -14.46 -17.87 1.03
C TRP A 47 -13.29 -16.95 1.42
N PHE A 48 -12.07 -17.48 1.52
CA PHE A 48 -10.90 -16.72 1.90
C PHE A 48 -10.46 -15.78 0.77
N TYR A 49 -10.36 -16.29 -0.46
CA TYR A 49 -10.10 -15.49 -1.66
C TYR A 49 -11.18 -14.44 -1.87
N PHE A 50 -12.45 -14.80 -1.68
CA PHE A 50 -13.55 -13.85 -1.77
C PHE A 50 -13.39 -12.70 -0.78
N VAL A 51 -13.21 -13.00 0.51
CA VAL A 51 -13.03 -11.98 1.55
C VAL A 51 -11.79 -11.12 1.27
N LYS A 52 -10.67 -11.73 0.85
CA LYS A 52 -9.42 -11.01 0.57
C LYS A 52 -9.58 -10.04 -0.60
N THR A 53 -10.23 -10.45 -1.69
CA THR A 53 -10.46 -9.58 -2.85
C THR A 53 -11.36 -8.39 -2.51
N TYR A 54 -12.51 -8.61 -1.86
CA TYR A 54 -13.41 -7.52 -1.50
C TYR A 54 -12.87 -6.64 -0.37
N SER A 55 -11.97 -7.17 0.47
CA SER A 55 -11.23 -6.36 1.46
C SER A 55 -10.30 -5.32 0.81
N VAL A 56 -10.02 -5.44 -0.49
CA VAL A 56 -9.28 -4.44 -1.27
C VAL A 56 -10.23 -3.55 -2.05
N ILE A 57 -11.19 -4.12 -2.76
CA ILE A 57 -12.13 -3.38 -3.63
C ILE A 57 -12.97 -2.39 -2.83
N ILE A 58 -13.55 -2.81 -1.71
CA ILE A 58 -14.45 -1.96 -0.91
C ILE A 58 -13.71 -0.72 -0.37
N PRO A 59 -12.53 -0.85 0.28
CA PRO A 59 -11.76 0.33 0.67
C PRO A 59 -11.38 1.24 -0.49
N VAL A 60 -11.03 0.71 -1.67
CA VAL A 60 -10.71 1.54 -2.84
C VAL A 60 -11.92 2.40 -3.23
N ILE A 61 -13.13 1.84 -3.28
CA ILE A 61 -14.34 2.60 -3.60
C ILE A 61 -14.59 3.69 -2.56
N VAL A 62 -14.49 3.33 -1.27
CA VAL A 62 -14.69 4.27 -0.15
C VAL A 62 -13.66 5.39 -0.21
N PHE A 63 -12.40 5.09 -0.51
CA PHE A 63 -11.35 6.10 -0.69
C PHE A 63 -11.62 6.98 -1.89
N SER A 64 -11.93 6.41 -3.06
CA SER A 64 -12.24 7.20 -4.25
C SER A 64 -13.41 8.15 -3.99
N LEU A 65 -14.48 7.67 -3.34
CA LEU A 65 -15.65 8.49 -2.95
C LEU A 65 -15.27 9.60 -1.98
N ALA A 66 -14.49 9.30 -0.96
CA ALA A 66 -14.05 10.27 0.04
C ALA A 66 -13.09 11.33 -0.50
N GLN A 67 -12.39 11.04 -1.60
CA GLN A 67 -11.47 11.95 -2.27
C GLN A 67 -12.11 12.69 -3.46
N SER A 68 -13.40 12.46 -3.70
CA SER A 68 -14.15 13.10 -4.78
C SER A 68 -14.77 14.40 -4.31
N GLU A 69 -14.84 15.36 -5.24
CA GLU A 69 -15.54 16.61 -5.03
C GLU A 69 -17.01 16.37 -4.63
N TYR A 70 -17.65 15.29 -5.07
CA TYR A 70 -19.07 15.00 -4.77
C TYR A 70 -19.33 14.35 -3.40
N TYR A 71 -18.33 14.24 -2.52
CA TYR A 71 -18.50 13.48 -1.27
C TYR A 71 -19.63 14.02 -0.36
N TYR A 72 -19.90 15.33 -0.41
CA TYR A 72 -20.97 15.99 0.35
C TYR A 72 -22.39 15.69 -0.17
N GLU A 73 -22.53 15.17 -1.40
CA GLU A 73 -23.83 14.77 -1.94
C GLU A 73 -24.37 13.50 -1.25
N TRP A 74 -23.50 12.77 -0.57
CA TRP A 74 -23.81 11.50 0.07
C TRP A 74 -23.82 11.65 1.60
N ILE A 75 -25.00 11.87 2.19
CA ILE A 75 -25.19 12.13 3.64
C ILE A 75 -24.47 11.11 4.55
N TRP A 76 -24.49 9.83 4.17
CA TRP A 76 -23.81 8.77 4.91
C TRP A 76 -22.28 8.88 4.86
N LEU A 77 -21.72 9.29 3.72
CA LEU A 77 -20.29 9.48 3.51
C LEU A 77 -19.78 10.72 4.24
N GLU A 78 -20.52 11.83 4.21
CA GLU A 78 -20.21 13.04 5.00
C GLU A 78 -20.08 12.71 6.50
N ARG A 79 -21.01 11.92 7.04
CA ARG A 79 -20.95 11.47 8.44
C ARG A 79 -19.78 10.53 8.71
N PHE A 80 -19.39 9.72 7.74
CA PHE A 80 -18.28 8.78 7.88
C PHE A 80 -16.91 9.44 7.67
N HIS A 81 -16.85 10.55 6.92
CA HIS A 81 -15.63 11.24 6.51
C HIS A 81 -14.64 11.51 7.65
N PRO A 82 -15.07 11.96 8.86
CA PRO A 82 -14.15 12.15 10.00
C PRO A 82 -13.48 10.87 10.50
N TYR A 83 -14.11 9.71 10.27
CA TYR A 83 -13.61 8.40 10.73
C TYR A 83 -12.65 7.74 9.73
N ILE A 84 -12.68 8.18 8.45
CA ILE A 84 -11.85 7.61 7.38
C ILE A 84 -10.35 7.58 7.76
N PRO A 85 -9.72 8.67 8.26
CA PRO A 85 -8.32 8.64 8.65
C PRO A 85 -8.00 7.55 9.69
N THR A 86 -8.92 7.31 10.63
CA THR A 86 -8.77 6.29 11.67
C THR A 86 -8.97 4.89 11.10
N ALA A 87 -9.99 4.69 10.25
CA ALA A 87 -10.24 3.42 9.57
C ALA A 87 -9.04 3.01 8.70
N THR A 88 -8.49 3.96 7.92
CA THR A 88 -7.26 3.75 7.12
C THR A 88 -6.09 3.29 7.97
N ARG A 89 -5.90 3.93 9.13
CA ARG A 89 -4.83 3.56 10.06
C ARG A 89 -4.98 2.12 10.55
N LEU A 90 -6.20 1.68 10.85
CA LEU A 90 -6.48 0.31 11.25
C LEU A 90 -6.26 -0.69 10.12
N ILE A 91 -6.73 -0.39 8.90
CA ILE A 91 -6.51 -1.24 7.72
C ILE A 91 -5.01 -1.40 7.46
N LEU A 92 -4.24 -0.31 7.54
CA LEU A 92 -2.80 -0.36 7.37
C LEU A 92 -2.10 -1.14 8.48
N ALA A 93 -2.55 -0.99 9.73
CA ALA A 93 -2.03 -1.77 10.86
C ALA A 93 -2.26 -3.28 10.67
N LEU A 94 -3.47 -3.68 10.26
CA LEU A 94 -3.80 -5.07 9.97
C LEU A 94 -2.95 -5.62 8.81
N ASN A 95 -2.77 -4.82 7.75
CA ASN A 95 -1.96 -5.19 6.61
C ASN A 95 -0.46 -5.38 6.97
N ILE A 96 0.08 -4.55 7.87
CA ILE A 96 1.44 -4.73 8.41
C ILE A 96 1.49 -5.95 9.34
N ALA A 97 0.45 -6.17 10.15
CA ALA A 97 0.39 -7.29 11.08
C ALA A 97 0.36 -8.64 10.35
N GLU A 98 -0.41 -8.78 9.27
CA GLU A 98 -0.43 -9.99 8.43
C GLU A 98 0.98 -10.36 7.96
N GLY A 99 1.69 -9.39 7.35
CA GLY A 99 3.08 -9.60 6.91
C GLY A 99 4.05 -9.83 8.07
N GLY A 100 3.87 -9.14 9.20
CA GLY A 100 4.70 -9.28 10.40
C GLY A 100 4.58 -10.67 11.04
N VAL A 101 3.37 -11.22 11.12
CA VAL A 101 3.12 -12.60 11.61
C VAL A 101 3.78 -13.61 10.69
N LEU A 102 3.61 -13.46 9.36
CA LEU A 102 4.29 -14.32 8.39
C LEU A 102 5.81 -14.31 8.61
N LEU A 103 6.43 -13.14 8.63
CA LEU A 103 7.88 -13.00 8.83
C LEU A 103 8.34 -13.56 10.17
N PHE A 104 7.53 -13.43 11.22
CA PHE A 104 7.80 -14.04 12.52
C PHE A 104 7.80 -15.57 12.45
N THR A 105 6.80 -16.17 11.80
CA THR A 105 6.71 -17.63 11.61
C THR A 105 7.88 -18.19 10.79
N LEU A 106 8.45 -17.37 9.91
CA LEU A 106 9.63 -17.69 9.11
C LEU A 106 10.96 -17.40 9.83
N GLY A 107 10.93 -17.07 11.13
CA GLY A 107 12.13 -16.82 11.94
C GLY A 107 12.82 -15.47 11.70
N GLN A 108 12.20 -14.57 10.93
CA GLN A 108 12.75 -13.24 10.61
C GLN A 108 12.39 -12.21 11.69
N TYR A 109 12.89 -12.45 12.91
CA TYR A 109 12.49 -11.70 14.11
C TYR A 109 12.81 -10.20 14.07
N SER A 110 13.95 -9.80 13.49
CA SER A 110 14.32 -8.37 13.37
C SER A 110 13.33 -7.60 12.50
N THR A 111 12.86 -8.24 11.42
CA THR A 111 11.90 -7.64 10.49
C THR A 111 10.50 -7.66 11.08
N ALA A 112 10.11 -8.74 11.77
CA ALA A 112 8.86 -8.79 12.51
C ALA A 112 8.79 -7.70 13.60
N LEU A 113 9.90 -7.43 14.30
CA LEU A 113 10.01 -6.32 15.23
C LEU A 113 9.83 -4.97 14.52
N LEU A 114 10.44 -4.78 13.35
CA LEU A 114 10.24 -3.57 12.55
C LEU A 114 8.76 -3.38 12.16
N CYS A 115 8.06 -4.44 11.75
CA CYS A 115 6.61 -4.41 11.50
C CYS A 115 5.84 -3.95 12.74
N LEU A 116 6.15 -4.49 13.92
CA LEU A 116 5.52 -4.10 15.17
C LEU A 116 5.76 -2.61 15.50
N ILE A 117 6.99 -2.14 15.34
CA ILE A 117 7.34 -0.73 15.54
C ILE A 117 6.60 0.15 14.54
N LEU A 118 6.49 -0.25 13.28
CA LEU A 118 5.75 0.50 12.27
C LEU A 118 4.26 0.64 12.65
N ILE A 119 3.63 -0.40 13.20
CA ILE A 119 2.23 -0.37 13.67
C ILE A 119 2.05 0.69 14.77
N PHE A 120 2.92 0.70 15.78
CA PHE A 120 2.83 1.69 16.86
C PHE A 120 3.15 3.11 16.39
N THR A 121 4.01 3.23 15.39
CA THR A 121 4.47 4.52 14.86
C THR A 121 3.71 4.99 13.63
N ILE A 122 2.57 4.35 13.26
CA ILE A 122 1.76 4.78 12.10
C ILE A 122 1.43 6.28 12.25
N PRO A 123 1.81 7.11 11.27
CA PRO A 123 1.51 8.54 11.29
C PRO A 123 0.02 8.82 11.28
N LYS A 124 -0.36 10.00 11.76
CA LYS A 124 -1.75 10.45 11.67
C LYS A 124 -2.04 10.84 10.22
N PHE A 125 -3.09 10.25 9.65
CA PHE A 125 -3.59 10.60 8.33
C PHE A 125 -4.37 11.93 8.39
N ILE A 126 -4.16 12.77 7.39
CA ILE A 126 -4.81 14.07 7.22
C ILE A 126 -5.29 14.17 5.78
N PHE A 127 -6.44 14.81 5.58
CA PHE A 127 -6.91 15.20 4.24
C PHE A 127 -6.22 16.50 3.82
N THR A 128 -5.58 16.51 2.65
CA THR A 128 -5.02 17.73 2.06
C THR A 128 -6.12 18.62 1.48
N GLU A 129 -5.76 19.82 1.04
CA GLU A 129 -6.66 20.73 0.32
C GLU A 129 -7.25 20.10 -0.94
N LYS A 130 -6.48 19.22 -1.59
CA LYS A 130 -6.94 18.41 -2.73
C LYS A 130 -7.67 17.15 -2.27
N GLN A 131 -8.11 17.06 -1.03
CA GLN A 131 -8.76 15.88 -0.45
C GLN A 131 -7.94 14.59 -0.52
N ASN A 132 -6.61 14.65 -0.69
CA ASN A 132 -5.79 13.44 -0.59
C ASN A 132 -5.65 13.02 0.86
N LEU A 133 -5.83 11.74 1.15
CA LEU A 133 -5.59 11.20 2.48
C LEU A 133 -4.13 10.73 2.60
N GLY A 134 -3.35 11.38 3.45
CA GLY A 134 -1.95 11.02 3.62
C GLY A 134 -1.24 11.63 4.82
N PHE A 135 0.09 11.54 4.78
CA PHE A 135 1.00 12.07 5.80
C PHE A 135 2.41 12.28 5.21
N GLU A 136 3.21 13.15 5.84
CA GLU A 136 4.59 13.45 5.42
C GLU A 136 5.64 12.77 6.32
N ASN A 137 5.72 11.44 6.27
CA ASN A 137 6.73 10.69 7.02
C ASN A 137 7.47 9.70 6.13
N ILE A 138 8.42 10.24 5.36
CA ILE A 138 9.24 9.51 4.38
C ILE A 138 9.94 8.29 5.01
N ILE A 139 10.51 8.46 6.21
CA ILE A 139 11.22 7.39 6.92
C ILE A 139 10.27 6.23 7.25
N TRP A 140 9.05 6.53 7.68
CA TRP A 140 8.03 5.51 7.94
C TRP A 140 7.62 4.81 6.64
N ILE A 141 7.46 5.55 5.53
CA ILE A 141 7.15 4.97 4.20
C ILE A 141 8.27 4.04 3.72
N ILE A 142 9.53 4.41 3.91
CA ILE A 142 10.69 3.57 3.58
C ILE A 142 10.66 2.29 4.43
N GLY A 143 10.47 2.40 5.74
CA GLY A 143 10.38 1.23 6.63
C GLY A 143 9.23 0.30 6.25
N TYR A 144 8.06 0.87 5.95
CA TYR A 144 6.89 0.14 5.47
C TYR A 144 7.17 -0.62 4.17
N SER A 145 7.71 0.09 3.18
CA SER A 145 8.02 -0.46 1.86
C SER A 145 9.07 -1.56 1.95
N TYR A 146 10.08 -1.37 2.80
CA TYR A 146 11.10 -2.35 3.09
C TYR A 146 10.53 -3.64 3.71
N CYS A 147 9.64 -3.53 4.69
CA CYS A 147 8.98 -4.72 5.27
C CYS A 147 8.16 -5.49 4.23
N PHE A 148 7.46 -4.77 3.35
CA PHE A 148 6.68 -5.36 2.28
C PHE A 148 7.56 -6.09 1.26
N ILE A 149 8.68 -5.50 0.85
CA ILE A 149 9.65 -6.15 -0.04
C ILE A 149 10.19 -7.42 0.62
N LEU A 150 10.55 -7.37 1.91
CA LEU A 150 11.01 -8.56 2.61
C LEU A 150 9.92 -9.63 2.72
N GLY A 151 8.66 -9.24 2.97
CA GLY A 151 7.53 -10.16 2.95
C GLY A 151 7.43 -10.92 1.63
N PHE A 152 7.61 -10.24 0.49
CA PHE A 152 7.65 -10.87 -0.82
C PHE A 152 8.89 -11.75 -1.04
N MET A 153 10.06 -11.30 -0.58
CA MET A 153 11.32 -12.04 -0.76
C MET A 153 11.34 -13.34 0.03
N PHE A 154 10.79 -13.35 1.25
CA PHE A 154 10.72 -14.52 2.13
C PHE A 154 9.44 -15.35 1.92
N TYR A 155 8.52 -14.94 1.05
CA TYR A 155 7.29 -15.71 0.81
C TYR A 155 7.65 -17.10 0.24
N PRO A 156 7.20 -18.19 0.89
CA PRO A 156 7.71 -19.53 0.62
C PRO A 156 7.22 -20.11 -0.71
N GLU A 157 6.10 -19.62 -1.24
CA GLU A 157 5.53 -20.14 -2.48
C GLU A 157 5.97 -19.29 -3.67
N ASP A 158 6.05 -19.95 -4.83
CA ASP A 158 6.17 -19.22 -6.08
C ASP A 158 4.82 -18.58 -6.40
N THR A 159 4.75 -17.26 -6.25
CA THR A 159 3.53 -16.50 -6.46
C THR A 159 3.72 -15.55 -7.63
N ASN A 160 2.77 -15.60 -8.55
CA ASN A 160 2.65 -14.64 -9.65
C ASN A 160 2.49 -13.18 -9.16
N PHE A 161 2.26 -12.98 -7.85
CA PHE A 161 2.09 -11.69 -7.20
C PHE A 161 3.39 -11.01 -6.77
N PHE A 162 4.57 -11.65 -6.87
CA PHE A 162 5.83 -11.04 -6.45
C PHE A 162 6.12 -9.72 -7.20
N PHE A 163 6.18 -9.77 -8.53
CA PHE A 163 6.47 -8.58 -9.34
C PHE A 163 5.35 -7.51 -9.27
N PRO A 164 4.06 -7.86 -9.38
CA PRO A 164 2.98 -6.89 -9.18
C PRO A 164 3.00 -6.25 -7.79
N GLY A 165 3.34 -7.03 -6.76
CA GLY A 165 3.54 -6.54 -5.40
C GLY A 165 4.64 -5.48 -5.31
N LEU A 166 5.79 -5.72 -5.95
CA LEU A 166 6.88 -4.72 -6.02
C LEU A 166 6.44 -3.46 -6.78
N MET A 167 5.69 -3.62 -7.86
CA MET A 167 5.15 -2.51 -8.65
C MET A 167 4.23 -1.60 -7.83
N ALA A 168 3.35 -2.20 -7.02
CA ALA A 168 2.48 -1.49 -6.10
C ALA A 168 3.25 -0.71 -5.00
N ILE A 169 4.54 -0.98 -4.81
CA ILE A 169 5.41 -0.27 -3.86
C ILE A 169 6.23 0.80 -4.57
N PHE A 170 6.91 0.45 -5.66
CA PHE A 170 7.85 1.36 -6.32
C PHE A 170 7.16 2.47 -7.09
N VAL A 171 6.07 2.19 -7.79
CA VAL A 171 5.38 3.21 -8.60
C VAL A 171 4.92 4.39 -7.72
N PRO A 172 4.21 4.18 -6.59
CA PRO A 172 3.84 5.29 -5.70
C PRO A 172 5.04 6.10 -5.20
N ILE A 173 6.16 5.45 -4.85
CA ILE A 173 7.38 6.13 -4.37
C ILE A 173 7.95 7.03 -5.47
N ILE A 174 8.05 6.53 -6.71
CA ILE A 174 8.56 7.30 -7.85
C ILE A 174 7.68 8.54 -8.08
N PHE A 175 6.36 8.40 -8.03
CA PHE A 175 5.45 9.53 -8.18
C PHE A 175 5.57 10.54 -7.04
N CYS A 176 5.69 10.10 -5.79
CA CYS A 176 5.95 11.00 -4.67
C CYS A 176 7.25 11.79 -4.84
N LEU A 177 8.31 11.17 -5.39
CA LEU A 177 9.56 11.85 -5.70
C LEU A 177 9.42 12.89 -6.82
N ILE A 178 8.68 12.55 -7.88
CA ILE A 178 8.42 13.47 -9.02
C ILE A 178 7.59 14.66 -8.57
N MET A 179 6.50 14.41 -7.84
CA MET A 179 5.56 15.44 -7.37
C MET A 179 6.09 16.23 -6.19
N ARG A 180 7.11 15.70 -5.49
CA ARG A 180 7.64 16.21 -4.21
C ARG A 180 6.56 16.35 -3.13
N ASP A 181 5.52 15.52 -3.21
CA ASP A 181 4.43 15.45 -2.24
C ASP A 181 4.31 13.99 -1.76
N TRP A 182 4.46 13.78 -0.46
CA TRP A 182 4.37 12.45 0.15
C TRP A 182 2.98 12.16 0.70
N ASN A 183 2.09 13.17 0.81
CA ASN A 183 0.71 12.96 1.23
C ASN A 183 -0.10 12.17 0.19
N VAL A 184 0.34 12.14 -1.07
CA VAL A 184 -0.30 11.35 -2.13
C VAL A 184 0.13 9.88 -2.17
N TRP A 185 1.11 9.49 -1.34
CA TRP A 185 1.68 8.14 -1.36
C TRP A 185 0.61 7.04 -1.21
N LEU A 186 -0.28 7.19 -0.22
CA LEU A 186 -1.32 6.19 0.03
C LEU A 186 -2.29 6.11 -1.15
N THR A 187 -2.74 7.26 -1.67
CA THR A 187 -3.63 7.34 -2.83
C THR A 187 -3.03 6.61 -4.04
N PHE A 188 -1.79 6.93 -4.40
CA PHE A 188 -1.10 6.27 -5.53
C PHE A 188 -0.89 4.79 -5.30
N ARG A 189 -0.61 4.38 -4.06
CA ARG A 189 -0.49 2.97 -3.70
C ARG A 189 -1.80 2.22 -3.87
N VAL A 190 -2.90 2.77 -3.35
CA VAL A 190 -4.24 2.17 -3.48
C VAL A 190 -4.64 2.04 -4.96
N TYR A 191 -4.42 3.08 -5.76
CA TYR A 191 -4.68 3.02 -7.21
C TYR A 191 -3.79 2.02 -7.94
N SER A 192 -2.51 1.90 -7.56
CA SER A 192 -1.60 0.90 -8.15
C SER A 192 -2.09 -0.52 -7.87
N ILE A 193 -2.45 -0.81 -6.61
CA ILE A 193 -2.99 -2.12 -6.21
C ILE A 193 -4.29 -2.42 -6.96
N TYR A 194 -5.19 -1.44 -7.02
CA TYR A 194 -6.47 -1.58 -7.71
C TYR A 194 -6.29 -1.89 -9.20
N PHE A 195 -5.43 -1.14 -9.87
CA PHE A 195 -5.15 -1.34 -11.30
C PHE A 195 -4.54 -2.72 -11.58
N ILE A 196 -3.59 -3.15 -10.74
CA ILE A 196 -2.98 -4.48 -10.84
C ILE A 196 -4.02 -5.58 -10.69
N LEU A 197 -4.94 -5.45 -9.72
CA LEU A 197 -5.98 -6.42 -9.46
C LEU A 197 -6.98 -6.51 -10.64
N ILE A 198 -7.32 -5.38 -11.26
CA ILE A 198 -8.15 -5.35 -12.47
C ILE A 198 -7.46 -6.05 -13.63
N LEU A 199 -6.17 -5.77 -13.85
CA LEU A 199 -5.41 -6.43 -14.90
C LEU A 199 -5.34 -7.94 -14.66
N ASP A 200 -5.20 -8.38 -13.41
CA ASP A 200 -5.25 -9.81 -13.08
C ASP A 200 -6.54 -10.44 -13.57
N VAL A 201 -7.67 -9.83 -13.23
CA VAL A 201 -8.99 -10.40 -13.52
C VAL A 201 -9.34 -10.35 -15.01
N ILE A 202 -9.02 -9.26 -15.70
CA ILE A 202 -9.31 -9.15 -17.14
C ILE A 202 -8.50 -10.16 -17.95
N PHE A 203 -7.24 -10.41 -17.57
CA PHE A 203 -6.34 -11.24 -18.36
C PHE A 203 -6.26 -12.70 -17.88
N SER A 204 -6.64 -13.01 -16.65
CA SER A 204 -6.73 -14.40 -16.15
C SER A 204 -7.83 -15.23 -16.80
N GLN A 205 -8.82 -14.61 -17.45
CA GLN A 205 -9.86 -15.32 -18.21
C GLN A 205 -9.46 -15.72 -19.64
N GLY A 206 -8.29 -15.27 -20.13
CA GLY A 206 -7.68 -15.79 -21.36
C GLY A 206 -6.59 -16.80 -21.04
N ASP A 207 -6.10 -17.55 -22.04
CA ASP A 207 -4.86 -18.36 -21.98
C ASP A 207 -3.59 -17.49 -21.73
N PHE A 208 -3.74 -16.29 -21.19
CA PHE A 208 -2.78 -15.21 -21.19
C PHE A 208 -2.65 -14.60 -19.79
N LEU A 209 -2.00 -15.31 -18.88
CA LEU A 209 -1.66 -14.80 -17.56
C LEU A 209 -0.54 -13.74 -17.70
N ILE A 210 -0.91 -12.45 -17.68
CA ILE A 210 0.06 -11.33 -17.75
C ILE A 210 1.18 -11.51 -16.72
N PHE A 211 0.87 -12.08 -15.56
CA PHE A 211 1.83 -12.29 -14.50
C PHE A 211 2.72 -13.52 -14.69
N GLU A 212 2.30 -14.52 -15.46
CA GLU A 212 3.21 -15.59 -15.92
C GLU A 212 4.19 -15.07 -16.98
N LEU A 213 3.74 -14.15 -17.85
CA LEU A 213 4.59 -13.49 -18.85
C LEU A 213 5.71 -12.62 -18.22
N VAL A 214 5.52 -12.29 -16.95
CA VAL A 214 6.40 -11.48 -16.10
C VAL A 214 7.03 -12.36 -14.99
N ASN A 215 6.72 -13.66 -14.97
CA ASN A 215 7.36 -14.61 -14.09
C ASN A 215 8.75 -14.96 -14.66
N ASN A 216 9.77 -14.94 -13.82
CA ASN A 216 11.15 -15.20 -14.21
C ASN A 216 11.75 -16.13 -13.17
N SER A 217 12.31 -17.25 -13.62
CA SER A 217 12.92 -18.28 -12.77
C SER A 217 14.03 -17.74 -11.86
N ASN A 218 14.63 -16.60 -12.21
CA ASN A 218 15.58 -15.89 -11.35
C ASN A 218 14.95 -15.39 -10.04
N PHE A 219 13.62 -15.24 -9.98
CA PHE A 219 12.85 -14.87 -8.79
C PHE A 219 12.09 -16.07 -8.19
N ALA A 220 12.47 -17.31 -8.52
CA ALA A 220 11.96 -18.48 -7.79
C ALA A 220 12.36 -18.40 -6.30
N PRO A 221 11.55 -18.90 -5.35
CA PRO A 221 11.82 -18.80 -3.92
C PRO A 221 13.24 -19.21 -3.51
N GLU A 222 13.77 -20.31 -4.06
CA GLU A 222 15.14 -20.78 -3.78
C GLU A 222 16.25 -19.79 -4.22
N ASN A 223 15.97 -18.92 -5.18
CA ASN A 223 16.93 -17.98 -5.76
C ASN A 223 16.83 -16.57 -5.15
N ARG A 224 15.78 -16.27 -4.37
CA ARG A 224 15.52 -14.93 -3.82
C ARG A 224 16.50 -14.55 -2.72
N ILE A 225 16.86 -15.48 -1.83
CA ILE A 225 17.59 -15.17 -0.60
C ILE A 225 18.71 -16.18 -0.37
N ASN A 226 19.91 -15.66 -0.13
CA ASN A 226 21.02 -16.42 0.44
C ASN A 226 21.35 -15.89 1.85
N THR A 227 22.22 -16.60 2.57
CA THR A 227 22.61 -16.30 3.96
C THR A 227 23.24 -14.91 4.13
N THR A 228 24.00 -14.45 3.14
CA THR A 228 24.61 -13.10 3.14
C THR A 228 23.55 -12.01 3.01
N VAL A 229 22.60 -12.19 2.09
CA VAL A 229 21.49 -11.27 1.85
C VAL A 229 20.57 -11.20 3.07
N GLU A 230 20.25 -12.35 3.67
CA GLU A 230 19.46 -12.41 4.91
C GLU A 230 20.14 -11.65 6.06
N SER A 231 21.45 -11.83 6.23
CA SER A 231 22.22 -11.12 7.26
C SER A 231 22.21 -9.61 7.04
N GLY A 232 22.35 -9.16 5.79
CA GLY A 232 22.20 -7.76 5.41
C GLY A 232 20.82 -7.21 5.76
N PHE A 233 19.76 -7.98 5.51
CA PHE A 233 18.40 -7.58 5.84
C PHE A 233 18.17 -7.43 7.35
N LYS A 234 18.76 -8.30 8.17
CA LYS A 234 18.68 -8.17 9.64
C LYS A 234 19.33 -6.88 10.14
N ILE A 235 20.48 -6.51 9.59
CA ILE A 235 21.19 -5.27 9.94
C ILE A 235 20.35 -4.05 9.54
N VAL A 236 19.85 -4.01 8.31
CA VAL A 236 19.04 -2.88 7.82
C VAL A 236 17.74 -2.76 8.61
N SER A 237 17.06 -3.88 8.91
CA SER A 237 15.86 -3.89 9.76
C SER A 237 16.13 -3.28 11.13
N SER A 238 17.24 -3.68 11.77
CA SER A 238 17.63 -3.19 13.10
C SER A 238 17.94 -1.69 13.08
N LEU A 239 18.64 -1.21 12.05
CA LEU A 239 18.91 0.22 11.86
C LEU A 239 17.62 1.02 11.66
N LEU A 240 16.70 0.53 10.83
CA LEU A 240 15.41 1.19 10.60
C LEU A 240 14.57 1.28 11.87
N VAL A 241 14.57 0.23 12.72
CA VAL A 241 13.92 0.27 14.03
C VAL A 241 14.44 1.44 14.86
N VAL A 242 15.76 1.58 14.98
CA VAL A 242 16.39 2.65 15.76
C VAL A 242 16.02 4.02 15.20
N VAL A 243 16.13 4.20 13.88
CA VAL A 243 15.84 5.48 13.21
C VAL A 243 14.36 5.88 13.36
N ILE A 244 13.43 4.94 13.20
CA ILE A 244 11.99 5.20 13.32
C ILE A 244 11.63 5.55 14.76
N ILE A 245 12.12 4.80 15.75
CA ILE A 245 11.89 5.08 17.17
C ILE A 245 12.45 6.45 17.54
N TRP A 246 13.68 6.74 17.13
CA TRP A 246 14.32 8.04 17.39
C TRP A 246 13.51 9.20 16.83
N LYS A 247 13.09 9.09 15.56
CA LYS A 247 12.24 10.11 14.92
C LYS A 247 10.90 10.27 15.63
N TYR A 248 10.29 9.16 16.04
CA TYR A 248 9.01 9.18 16.74
C TYR A 248 9.11 9.89 18.09
N ILE A 249 10.13 9.56 18.90
CA ILE A 249 10.36 10.18 20.21
C ILE A 249 10.63 11.68 20.07
N THR A 250 11.51 12.08 19.14
CA THR A 250 11.84 13.49 18.94
C THR A 250 10.63 14.31 18.48
N THR A 251 9.78 13.75 17.61
CA THR A 251 8.53 14.39 17.16
C THR A 251 7.56 14.61 18.33
N ILE A 252 7.39 13.62 19.20
CA ILE A 252 6.54 13.73 20.41
C ILE A 252 7.10 14.79 21.37
N TRP A 253 8.41 14.80 21.57
CA TRP A 253 9.04 15.72 22.48
C TRP A 253 8.88 17.19 22.03
N HIS A 254 9.09 17.46 20.73
CA HIS A 254 8.88 18.79 20.16
C HIS A 254 7.43 19.27 20.26
N THR A 255 6.45 18.41 19.97
CA THR A 255 5.02 18.76 20.06
C THR A 255 4.57 19.04 21.50
N LYS A 256 5.11 18.31 22.48
CA LYS A 256 4.84 18.55 23.91
C LYS A 256 5.46 19.86 24.40
N ASN A 257 6.66 20.22 23.94
CA ASN A 257 7.31 21.46 24.34
C ASN A 257 6.62 22.69 23.72
N GLN A 258 6.18 22.62 22.46
CA GLN A 258 5.43 23.73 21.84
C GLN A 258 4.09 24.01 22.51
N SER A 259 3.36 22.96 22.92
CA SER A 259 2.11 23.12 23.68
C SER A 259 2.35 23.72 25.07
N SER A 260 3.46 23.40 25.74
CA SER A 260 3.79 23.98 27.04
C SER A 260 4.17 25.47 27.01
N VAL A 261 4.75 25.96 25.90
CA VAL A 261 5.09 27.38 25.73
C VAL A 261 3.84 28.22 25.42
N ALA A 262 2.89 27.67 24.67
CA ALA A 262 1.63 28.36 24.37
C ALA A 262 0.73 28.57 25.62
N TYR A 263 0.84 27.71 26.63
CA TYR A 263 0.08 27.84 27.88
C TYR A 263 0.71 28.80 28.90
N ASN A 264 2.02 29.07 28.80
CA ASN A 264 2.73 29.95 29.73
C ASN A 264 2.93 31.39 29.19
N GLY A 265 2.38 31.69 28.01
CA GLY A 265 2.44 33.01 27.36
C GLY A 265 1.12 33.78 27.32
N GLY A 266 0.12 33.37 28.12
CA GLY A 266 -1.18 34.03 28.27
C GLY A 266 -1.30 34.78 29.59
#